data_AF-A0A1Y3B9R6-F1
#
_entry.id   AF-A0A1Y3B9R6-F1
#
_cell.length_a   1.000
_cell.length_b   1.000
_cell.length_c   1.000
_cell.angle_alpha   90.00
_cell.angle_beta   90.00
_cell.angle_gamma   90.00
#
_symmetry.space_group_name_H-M   'P 1'
#
loop_
_entity.id
_entity.type
_entity.pdbx_description
1 polymer ?
#
loop_
_entity_poly.entity_id
_entity_poly.type
_entity_poly.pdbx_seq_one_letter_code
_entity_poly.pdbx_strand_id
1 'polypeptide(L)'
;GTEFELNKTVTYECFNGYEPNGSTEAVCVHRNDTVFWSIDLICIRKNCGDPGNIENGYRKISGYVFTSSVNYFCNDGYILAGRALRYCQSDGHWGGELPVCKPVKCSQPKDPQNGRAFYDNYTYGSIVKYQCKSNFKLHGPQNRTCQSNREWSGDEPECKIIDCGQPDTFPNGYIEIQSTTIGSTIYFYCFDGMIFDGQYTNSTCTINGTWYPYPFPKCMVWNCKSFLQ
;
A
#
# COMPACT_ATOMS: atom_id res chain seq x y z
N GLY A 1 -23.20 -63.35 -25.41
CA GLY A 1 -23.06 -64.80 -25.24
C GLY A 1 -22.37 -65.05 -23.93
N THR A 2 -23.03 -65.72 -22.99
CA THR A 2 -22.53 -66.01 -21.64
C THR A 2 -21.79 -67.34 -21.66
N GLU A 3 -20.55 -67.36 -22.14
CA GLU A 3 -19.65 -68.50 -21.97
C GLU A 3 -18.72 -68.23 -20.80
N PHE A 4 -18.96 -68.95 -19.70
CA PHE A 4 -18.10 -68.98 -18.52
C PHE A 4 -16.96 -69.99 -18.78
N GLU A 5 -16.03 -69.63 -19.66
CA GLU A 5 -14.83 -70.43 -19.88
C GLU A 5 -13.90 -70.31 -18.66
N LEU A 6 -13.58 -71.44 -18.04
CA LEU A 6 -12.65 -71.47 -16.90
C LEU A 6 -11.29 -70.92 -17.30
N ASN A 7 -10.67 -70.14 -16.41
CA ASN A 7 -9.41 -69.41 -16.63
C ASN A 7 -9.47 -68.27 -17.65
N LYS A 8 -10.65 -67.92 -18.19
CA LYS A 8 -10.80 -66.71 -18.98
C LYS A 8 -10.56 -65.49 -18.09
N THR A 9 -9.83 -64.51 -18.62
CA THR A 9 -9.57 -63.23 -17.95
C THR A 9 -10.29 -62.12 -18.68
N VAL A 10 -10.93 -61.23 -17.93
CA VAL A 10 -11.49 -59.97 -18.44
C VAL A 10 -10.87 -58.81 -17.68
N THR A 11 -10.62 -57.70 -18.36
CA THR A 11 -10.03 -56.50 -17.78
C THR A 11 -11.11 -55.44 -17.60
N TYR A 12 -11.16 -54.84 -16.41
CA TYR A 12 -12.04 -53.73 -16.08
C TYR A 12 -11.25 -52.42 -16.00
N GLU A 13 -11.90 -51.33 -16.38
CA GLU A 13 -11.37 -49.97 -16.27
C GLU A 13 -12.29 -49.11 -15.42
N CYS A 14 -11.70 -48.22 -14.62
CA CYS A 14 -12.44 -47.26 -13.83
C CYS A 14 -12.89 -46.06 -14.69
N PHE A 15 -14.02 -45.45 -14.34
CA PHE A 15 -14.45 -44.20 -14.95
C PHE A 15 -13.44 -43.07 -14.72
N ASN A 16 -13.45 -42.07 -15.61
CA ASN A 16 -12.59 -40.90 -15.52
C ASN A 16 -12.66 -40.23 -14.13
N GLY A 17 -11.49 -39.92 -13.56
CA GLY A 17 -11.35 -39.37 -12.21
C GLY A 17 -11.26 -40.41 -11.09
N TYR A 18 -11.31 -41.69 -11.44
CA TYR A 18 -11.07 -42.79 -10.52
C TYR A 18 -9.83 -43.58 -10.94
N GLU A 19 -9.14 -44.17 -9.97
CA GLU A 19 -8.01 -45.07 -10.15
C GLU A 19 -8.30 -46.44 -9.51
N PRO A 20 -7.78 -47.53 -10.09
CA PRO A 20 -8.00 -48.88 -9.57
C PRO A 20 -7.26 -49.09 -8.24
N ASN A 21 -7.99 -49.55 -7.24
CA ASN A 21 -7.43 -50.09 -6.00
C ASN A 21 -7.81 -51.58 -5.92
N GLY A 22 -6.85 -52.47 -6.23
CA GLY A 22 -7.08 -53.90 -6.45
C GLY A 22 -6.69 -54.35 -7.86
N SER A 23 -7.00 -55.60 -8.22
CA SER A 23 -6.73 -56.15 -9.55
C SER A 23 -7.73 -55.66 -10.58
N THR A 24 -7.26 -55.11 -11.71
CA THR A 24 -8.13 -54.81 -12.86
C THR A 24 -8.51 -56.04 -13.67
N GLU A 25 -7.85 -57.17 -13.42
CA GLU A 25 -8.10 -58.43 -14.09
C GLU A 25 -9.01 -59.33 -13.23
N ALA A 26 -10.17 -59.70 -13.78
CA ALA A 26 -11.04 -60.71 -13.20
C ALA A 26 -10.85 -62.03 -13.93
N VAL A 27 -10.63 -63.11 -13.17
CA VAL A 27 -10.46 -64.46 -13.71
C VAL A 27 -11.70 -65.30 -13.40
N CYS A 28 -12.19 -66.08 -14.36
CA CYS A 28 -13.29 -67.01 -14.12
C CYS A 28 -12.77 -68.23 -13.36
N VAL A 29 -13.18 -68.37 -12.10
CA VAL A 29 -12.72 -69.42 -11.18
C VAL A 29 -13.87 -70.32 -10.74
N HIS A 30 -13.57 -71.59 -10.50
CA HIS A 30 -14.50 -72.57 -9.92
C HIS A 30 -14.04 -72.97 -8.53
N ARG A 31 -14.90 -72.77 -7.52
CA ARG A 31 -14.63 -73.15 -6.13
C ARG A 31 -15.90 -73.64 -5.46
N ASN A 32 -15.86 -74.83 -4.84
CA ASN A 32 -16.98 -75.45 -4.14
C ASN A 32 -18.29 -75.45 -4.98
N ASP A 33 -18.23 -76.03 -6.18
CA ASP A 33 -19.36 -76.13 -7.12
C ASP A 33 -19.98 -74.78 -7.57
N THR A 34 -19.30 -73.66 -7.28
CA THR A 34 -19.70 -72.32 -7.73
C THR A 34 -18.69 -71.77 -8.73
N VAL A 35 -19.17 -71.23 -9.85
CA VAL A 35 -18.36 -70.49 -10.83
C VAL A 35 -18.60 -69.00 -10.63
N PHE A 36 -17.54 -68.22 -10.44
CA PHE A 36 -17.63 -66.77 -10.28
C PHE A 36 -16.38 -66.06 -10.83
N TRP A 37 -16.48 -64.76 -11.05
CA TRP A 37 -15.35 -63.91 -11.43
C TRP A 37 -14.60 -63.47 -10.16
N SER A 38 -13.32 -63.81 -10.06
CA SER A 38 -12.46 -63.36 -8.97
C SER A 38 -12.08 -61.90 -9.21
N ILE A 39 -12.88 -60.98 -8.68
CA ILE A 39 -12.66 -59.54 -8.80
C ILE A 39 -12.63 -58.88 -7.41
N ASP A 40 -11.61 -58.08 -7.15
CA ASP A 40 -11.44 -57.28 -5.93
C ASP A 40 -11.29 -55.78 -6.24
N LEU A 41 -11.49 -55.38 -7.50
CA LEU A 41 -11.34 -54.00 -7.96
C LEU A 41 -12.30 -53.04 -7.25
N ILE A 42 -11.74 -52.03 -6.60
CA ILE A 42 -12.48 -50.86 -6.09
C ILE A 42 -11.95 -49.62 -6.82
N CYS A 43 -12.84 -48.89 -7.50
CA CYS A 43 -12.48 -47.62 -8.12
C CYS A 43 -12.54 -46.49 -7.08
N ILE A 44 -11.38 -45.95 -6.70
CA ILE A 44 -11.28 -44.82 -5.75
C ILE A 44 -11.00 -43.52 -6.49
N ARG A 45 -11.44 -42.39 -5.93
CA ARG A 45 -11.19 -41.08 -6.56
C ARG A 45 -9.70 -40.77 -6.59
N LYS A 46 -9.20 -40.36 -7.75
CA LYS A 46 -7.80 -39.93 -7.92
C LYS A 46 -7.46 -38.79 -6.98
N ASN A 47 -6.24 -38.83 -6.43
CA ASN A 47 -5.71 -37.78 -5.56
C ASN A 47 -4.89 -36.77 -6.38
N CYS A 48 -5.24 -35.49 -6.30
CA CYS A 48 -4.53 -34.39 -6.95
C CYS A 48 -3.34 -33.83 -6.17
N GLY A 49 -3.10 -34.31 -4.94
CA GLY A 49 -2.05 -33.80 -4.07
C GLY A 49 -2.31 -32.36 -3.60
N ASP A 50 -1.28 -31.69 -3.08
CA ASP A 50 -1.39 -30.30 -2.62
C ASP A 50 -1.52 -29.32 -3.81
N PRO A 51 -2.55 -28.44 -3.84
CA PRO A 51 -2.76 -27.50 -4.95
C PRO A 51 -1.72 -26.36 -5.04
N GLY A 52 -0.83 -26.23 -4.06
CA GLY A 52 0.17 -25.16 -3.96
C GLY A 52 -0.29 -24.00 -3.08
N ASN A 53 0.67 -23.33 -2.44
CA ASN A 53 0.45 -22.10 -1.66
C ASN A 53 0.76 -20.87 -2.52
N ILE A 54 0.13 -19.75 -2.19
CA ILE A 54 0.41 -18.46 -2.84
C ILE A 54 1.05 -17.52 -1.85
N GLU A 55 2.02 -16.73 -2.30
CA GLU A 55 2.60 -15.67 -1.49
C GLU A 55 1.58 -14.55 -1.24
N ASN A 56 1.66 -13.91 -0.07
CA ASN A 56 0.75 -12.83 0.33
C ASN A 56 -0.73 -13.21 0.25
N GLY A 57 -1.05 -14.47 0.51
CA GLY A 57 -2.41 -14.99 0.53
C GLY A 57 -2.54 -16.28 1.32
N TYR A 58 -3.76 -16.82 1.31
CA TYR A 58 -4.12 -18.08 1.95
C TYR A 58 -5.16 -18.81 1.12
N ARG A 59 -5.43 -20.08 1.47
CA ARG A 59 -6.35 -20.94 0.73
C ARG A 59 -7.31 -21.68 1.65
N LYS A 60 -8.50 -21.98 1.15
CA LYS A 60 -9.47 -22.89 1.79
C LYS A 60 -9.71 -24.08 0.87
N ILE A 61 -9.38 -25.28 1.36
CA ILE A 61 -9.43 -26.54 0.60
C ILE A 61 -10.58 -27.39 1.12
N SER A 62 -11.37 -27.99 0.22
CA SER A 62 -12.44 -28.93 0.58
C SER A 62 -11.97 -30.40 0.64
N GLY A 63 -10.85 -30.72 -0.01
CA GLY A 63 -10.25 -32.06 -0.08
C GLY A 63 -9.16 -32.12 -1.15
N TYR A 64 -8.58 -33.30 -1.35
CA TYR A 64 -7.48 -33.52 -2.30
C TYR A 64 -7.82 -34.51 -3.43
N VAL A 65 -9.05 -35.00 -3.49
CA VAL A 65 -9.46 -36.04 -4.45
C VAL A 65 -10.36 -35.48 -5.54
N PHE A 66 -10.55 -36.20 -6.64
CA PHE A 66 -11.40 -35.80 -7.76
C PHE A 66 -12.72 -35.18 -7.27
N THR A 67 -13.11 -34.06 -7.90
CA THR A 67 -14.23 -33.15 -7.53
C THR A 67 -14.01 -32.23 -6.33
N SER A 68 -12.89 -32.36 -5.60
CA SER A 68 -12.52 -31.39 -4.57
C SER A 68 -12.20 -30.02 -5.16
N SER A 69 -12.35 -28.98 -4.35
CA SER A 69 -12.08 -27.60 -4.74
C SER A 69 -11.16 -26.89 -3.75
N VAL A 70 -10.44 -25.90 -4.26
CA VAL A 70 -9.64 -24.97 -3.45
C VAL A 70 -9.97 -23.55 -3.87
N ASN A 71 -10.22 -22.68 -2.88
CA ASN A 71 -10.45 -21.27 -3.08
C ASN A 71 -9.30 -20.45 -2.47
N TYR A 72 -8.71 -19.56 -3.26
CA TYR A 72 -7.59 -18.72 -2.89
C TYR A 72 -8.03 -17.29 -2.55
N PHE A 73 -7.39 -16.72 -1.53
CA PHE A 73 -7.64 -15.38 -1.01
C PHE A 73 -6.32 -14.64 -0.84
N CYS A 74 -6.30 -13.34 -1.09
CA CYS A 74 -5.13 -12.51 -0.82
C CYS A 74 -5.22 -11.86 0.55
N ASN A 75 -4.06 -11.61 1.15
CA ASN A 75 -3.93 -10.83 2.36
C ASN A 75 -4.25 -9.35 2.07
N ASP A 76 -4.51 -8.59 3.13
CA ASP A 76 -4.78 -7.15 3.02
C ASP A 76 -3.67 -6.42 2.27
N GLY A 77 -4.07 -5.52 1.37
CA GLY A 77 -3.14 -4.78 0.50
C GLY A 77 -2.74 -5.53 -0.77
N TYR A 78 -3.30 -6.72 -1.02
CA TYR A 78 -3.10 -7.47 -2.25
C TYR A 78 -4.43 -7.80 -2.94
N ILE A 79 -4.39 -7.90 -4.27
CA ILE A 79 -5.51 -8.29 -5.13
C ILE A 79 -5.15 -9.54 -5.91
N LEU A 80 -6.11 -10.46 -6.03
CA LEU A 80 -5.92 -11.72 -6.72
C LEU A 80 -5.91 -11.51 -8.24
N ALA A 81 -4.83 -11.97 -8.89
CA ALA A 81 -4.71 -12.06 -10.34
C ALA A 81 -4.83 -13.53 -10.76
N GLY A 82 -5.87 -13.85 -11.53
CA GLY A 82 -6.21 -15.21 -11.95
C GLY A 82 -7.51 -15.72 -11.34
N ARG A 83 -7.82 -17.01 -11.53
CA ARG A 83 -9.01 -17.63 -10.96
C ARG A 83 -8.77 -18.03 -9.52
N ALA A 84 -9.65 -17.58 -8.61
CA ALA A 84 -9.60 -17.92 -7.19
C ALA A 84 -9.91 -19.40 -6.93
N LEU A 85 -10.79 -19.99 -7.74
CA LEU A 85 -11.31 -21.34 -7.56
C LEU A 85 -10.66 -22.31 -8.54
N ARG A 86 -10.09 -23.39 -8.01
CA ARG A 86 -9.55 -24.53 -8.79
C ARG A 86 -10.18 -25.83 -8.32
N TYR A 87 -10.23 -26.80 -9.22
CA TYR A 87 -10.85 -28.10 -8.99
C TYR A 87 -9.86 -29.22 -9.28
N CYS A 88 -9.91 -30.29 -8.49
CA CYS A 88 -9.19 -31.52 -8.76
C CYS A 88 -9.87 -32.25 -9.94
N GLN A 89 -9.15 -32.37 -11.05
CA GLN A 89 -9.66 -32.87 -12.32
C GLN A 89 -9.54 -34.40 -12.43
N SER A 90 -10.15 -34.96 -13.47
CA SER A 90 -10.24 -36.42 -13.67
C SER A 90 -8.90 -37.08 -14.04
N ASP A 91 -7.90 -36.28 -14.37
CA ASP A 91 -6.53 -36.72 -14.64
C ASP A 91 -5.68 -36.85 -13.37
N GLY A 92 -6.21 -36.45 -12.21
CA GLY A 92 -5.46 -36.44 -10.96
C GLY A 92 -4.58 -35.20 -10.79
N HIS A 93 -4.87 -34.09 -11.49
CA HIS A 93 -4.19 -32.82 -11.28
C HIS A 93 -5.17 -31.69 -10.95
N TRP A 94 -4.68 -30.67 -10.25
CA TRP A 94 -5.45 -29.46 -10.01
C TRP A 94 -5.54 -28.63 -11.28
N GLY A 95 -6.76 -28.42 -11.76
CA GLY A 95 -7.02 -27.67 -12.97
C GLY A 95 -6.63 -26.20 -12.87
N GLY A 96 -6.24 -25.63 -14.01
CA GLY A 96 -5.85 -24.23 -14.14
C GLY A 96 -4.53 -23.89 -13.42
N GLU A 97 -4.11 -22.65 -13.59
CA GLU A 97 -2.87 -22.14 -13.02
C GLU A 97 -3.08 -21.63 -11.59
N LEU A 98 -2.00 -21.67 -10.81
CA LEU A 98 -1.97 -21.11 -9.47
C LEU A 98 -2.11 -19.57 -9.55
N PRO A 99 -3.10 -18.95 -8.87
CA PRO A 99 -3.28 -17.50 -8.93
C PRO A 99 -2.17 -16.76 -8.19
N VAL A 100 -2.02 -15.46 -8.47
CA VAL A 100 -0.97 -14.63 -7.86
C VAL A 100 -1.59 -13.43 -7.15
N CYS A 101 -1.18 -13.17 -5.91
CA CYS A 101 -1.55 -11.95 -5.20
C CYS A 101 -0.61 -10.81 -5.58
N LYS A 102 -1.14 -9.78 -6.25
CA LYS A 102 -0.39 -8.59 -6.63
C LYS A 102 -0.69 -7.46 -5.64
N PRO A 103 0.29 -6.66 -5.23
CA PRO A 103 0.02 -5.54 -4.34
C PRO A 103 -0.94 -4.55 -5.02
N VAL A 104 -1.86 -3.98 -4.26
CA VAL A 104 -2.72 -2.92 -4.77
C VAL A 104 -1.89 -1.69 -5.13
N LYS A 105 -2.42 -0.87 -6.03
CA LYS A 105 -1.79 0.39 -6.45
C LYS A 105 -2.63 1.56 -5.98
N CYS A 106 -1.98 2.53 -5.35
CA CYS A 106 -2.58 3.82 -5.05
C CYS A 106 -2.64 4.70 -6.30
N SER A 107 -3.25 5.88 -6.18
CA SER A 107 -3.12 6.91 -7.21
C SER A 107 -1.65 7.29 -7.40
N GLN A 108 -1.24 7.55 -8.64
CA GLN A 108 0.13 8.00 -8.89
C GLN A 108 0.34 9.37 -8.19
N PRO A 109 1.36 9.52 -7.32
CA PRO A 109 1.61 10.79 -6.67
C PRO A 109 1.92 11.90 -7.68
N LYS A 110 1.28 13.05 -7.48
CA LYS A 110 1.46 14.24 -8.30
C LYS A 110 2.39 15.21 -7.60
N ASP A 111 3.07 16.03 -8.39
CA ASP A 111 3.85 17.13 -7.86
C ASP A 111 2.89 18.21 -7.31
N PRO A 112 3.05 18.64 -6.05
CA PRO A 112 2.30 19.78 -5.55
C PRO A 112 2.74 21.05 -6.27
N GLN A 113 1.85 22.04 -6.36
CA GLN A 113 2.21 23.35 -6.90
C GLN A 113 3.41 23.91 -6.12
N ASN A 114 4.46 24.35 -6.82
CA ASN A 114 5.71 24.82 -6.21
C ASN A 114 6.47 23.78 -5.36
N GLY A 115 6.28 22.49 -5.64
CA GLY A 115 7.07 21.41 -5.04
C GLY A 115 7.27 20.24 -6.00
N ARG A 116 7.71 19.11 -5.42
CA ARG A 116 7.96 17.86 -6.13
C ARG A 116 7.70 16.66 -5.22
N ALA A 117 7.16 15.60 -5.81
CA ALA A 117 6.99 14.30 -5.20
C ALA A 117 8.11 13.34 -5.63
N PHE A 118 8.67 12.59 -4.69
CA PHE A 118 9.73 11.61 -4.91
C PHE A 118 9.26 10.24 -4.44
N TYR A 119 9.26 9.26 -5.35
CA TYR A 119 8.83 7.89 -5.11
C TYR A 119 9.39 6.96 -6.19
N ASP A 120 9.62 5.69 -5.86
CA ASP A 120 10.06 4.65 -6.81
C ASP A 120 8.86 3.94 -7.46
N ASN A 121 7.82 3.69 -6.66
CA ASN A 121 6.57 3.06 -7.06
C ASN A 121 5.41 3.54 -6.17
N TYR A 122 4.21 3.03 -6.43
CA TYR A 122 2.97 3.47 -5.77
C TYR A 122 2.09 2.26 -5.41
N THR A 123 2.73 1.17 -5.00
CA THR A 123 2.08 -0.07 -4.55
C THR A 123 1.88 -0.07 -3.04
N TYR A 124 1.10 -1.01 -2.51
CA TYR A 124 0.92 -1.17 -1.07
C TYR A 124 2.25 -1.15 -0.30
N GLY A 125 2.32 -0.30 0.74
CA GLY A 125 3.51 -0.11 1.58
C GLY A 125 4.54 0.88 1.02
N SER A 126 4.43 1.30 -0.24
CA SER A 126 5.32 2.30 -0.84
C SER A 126 5.18 3.65 -0.13
N ILE A 127 6.27 4.42 -0.08
CA ILE A 127 6.32 5.76 0.52
C ILE A 127 6.61 6.79 -0.56
N VAL A 128 5.84 7.88 -0.58
CA VAL A 128 6.14 9.08 -1.36
C VAL A 128 6.61 10.18 -0.41
N LYS A 129 7.67 10.89 -0.80
CA LYS A 129 8.23 12.04 -0.09
C LYS A 129 7.98 13.33 -0.88
N TYR A 130 7.52 14.37 -0.21
CA TYR A 130 7.28 15.68 -0.81
C TYR A 130 8.34 16.68 -0.38
N GLN A 131 8.71 17.56 -1.30
CA GLN A 131 9.64 18.66 -1.06
C GLN A 131 9.19 19.91 -1.80
N CYS A 132 9.19 21.05 -1.12
CA CYS A 132 8.89 22.33 -1.74
C CYS A 132 10.11 22.93 -2.43
N LYS A 133 9.87 23.73 -3.47
CA LYS A 133 10.88 24.60 -4.08
C LYS A 133 11.32 25.66 -3.07
N SER A 134 12.44 26.33 -3.35
CA SER A 134 12.90 27.49 -2.59
C SER A 134 11.79 28.53 -2.43
N ASN A 135 11.74 29.18 -1.27
CA ASN A 135 10.75 30.21 -0.91
C ASN A 135 9.35 29.66 -0.54
N PHE A 136 9.15 28.34 -0.56
CA PHE A 136 7.91 27.69 -0.15
C PHE A 136 8.14 26.74 1.02
N LYS A 137 7.16 26.63 1.91
CA LYS A 137 7.13 25.74 3.06
C LYS A 137 6.06 24.67 2.87
N LEU A 138 6.40 23.44 3.24
CA LEU A 138 5.46 22.32 3.17
C LEU A 138 4.43 22.44 4.30
N HIS A 139 3.16 22.32 3.93
CA HIS A 139 2.03 22.26 4.82
C HIS A 139 1.34 20.91 4.64
N GLY A 140 1.28 20.12 5.72
CA GLY A 140 0.84 18.72 5.67
C GLY A 140 2.01 17.73 5.80
N PRO A 141 1.76 16.43 5.58
CA PRO A 141 2.74 15.39 5.82
C PRO A 141 3.88 15.42 4.78
N GLN A 142 5.13 15.31 5.25
CA GLN A 142 6.29 15.18 4.35
C GLN A 142 6.30 13.85 3.60
N ASN A 143 5.85 12.79 4.26
CA ASN A 143 5.81 11.45 3.70
C ASN A 143 4.38 10.90 3.77
N ARG A 144 3.95 10.19 2.73
CA ARG A 144 2.69 9.44 2.71
C ARG A 144 2.95 8.00 2.31
N THR A 145 2.20 7.07 2.87
CA THR A 145 2.33 5.62 2.61
C THR A 145 1.11 5.10 1.90
N CYS A 146 1.29 4.26 0.87
CA CYS A 146 0.18 3.64 0.14
C CYS A 146 -0.46 2.52 0.99
N GLN A 147 -1.75 2.67 1.29
CA GLN A 147 -2.48 1.79 2.18
C GLN A 147 -3.26 0.70 1.42
N SER A 148 -3.77 -0.29 2.16
CA SER A 148 -4.48 -1.44 1.59
C SER A 148 -5.79 -1.06 0.91
N ASN A 149 -6.39 0.06 1.31
CA ASN A 149 -7.59 0.65 0.69
C ASN A 149 -7.30 1.38 -0.63
N ARG A 150 -6.05 1.35 -1.13
CA ARG A 150 -5.59 2.02 -2.37
C ARG A 150 -5.50 3.55 -2.26
N GLU A 151 -5.45 4.08 -1.04
CA GLU A 151 -5.26 5.50 -0.78
C GLU A 151 -3.91 5.77 -0.10
N TRP A 152 -3.41 6.98 -0.28
CA TRP A 152 -2.23 7.45 0.43
C TRP A 152 -2.63 7.94 1.82
N SER A 153 -1.86 7.55 2.83
CA SER A 153 -2.10 7.97 4.21
C SER A 153 -2.11 9.49 4.37
N GLY A 154 -3.01 10.00 5.21
CA GLY A 154 -3.10 11.43 5.55
C GLY A 154 -3.47 12.31 4.35
N ASP A 155 -3.51 13.62 4.61
CA ASP A 155 -3.91 14.61 3.62
C ASP A 155 -2.82 14.88 2.57
N GLU A 156 -3.24 15.35 1.40
CA GLU A 156 -2.32 15.79 0.35
C GLU A 156 -1.61 17.07 0.78
N PRO A 157 -0.26 17.11 0.79
CA PRO A 157 0.47 18.27 1.27
C PRO A 157 0.54 19.37 0.22
N GLU A 158 0.60 20.61 0.70
CA GLU A 158 0.67 21.81 -0.13
C GLU A 158 1.98 22.56 0.12
N CYS A 159 2.56 23.15 -0.92
CA CYS A 159 3.69 24.06 -0.77
C CYS A 159 3.19 25.51 -0.82
N LYS A 160 3.14 26.14 0.36
CA LYS A 160 2.69 27.53 0.52
C LYS A 160 3.89 28.44 0.55
N ILE A 161 3.77 29.66 0.01
CA ILE A 161 4.85 30.64 0.09
C ILE A 161 5.21 30.86 1.56
N ILE A 162 6.50 31.04 1.86
CA ILE A 162 6.93 31.33 3.22
C ILE A 162 6.39 32.71 3.60
N ASP A 163 5.63 32.73 4.68
CA ASP A 163 5.03 33.91 5.27
C ASP A 163 5.55 34.01 6.70
N CYS A 164 6.17 35.15 7.04
CA CYS A 164 6.68 35.42 8.39
C CYS A 164 5.57 35.84 9.36
N GLY A 165 4.33 35.93 8.87
CA GLY A 165 3.18 36.39 9.64
C GLY A 165 3.18 37.89 9.84
N GLN A 166 2.02 38.41 10.26
CA GLN A 166 1.94 39.80 10.68
C GLN A 166 2.75 39.98 11.98
N PRO A 167 3.65 40.98 12.02
CA PRO A 167 4.30 41.40 13.25
C PRO A 167 3.28 41.77 14.32
N ASP A 168 3.62 41.51 15.59
CA ASP A 168 2.86 42.03 16.73
C ASP A 168 2.82 43.57 16.72
N THR A 169 1.91 44.15 17.51
CA THR A 169 1.78 45.62 17.60
C THR A 169 3.10 46.29 17.99
N PHE A 170 3.40 47.44 17.39
CA PHE A 170 4.61 48.21 17.68
C PHE A 170 4.29 49.38 18.61
N PRO A 171 4.62 49.29 19.92
CA PRO A 171 4.22 50.32 20.88
C PRO A 171 4.89 51.65 20.60
N ASN A 172 4.12 52.73 20.74
CA ASN A 172 4.56 54.11 20.51
C ASN A 172 5.11 54.38 19.11
N GLY A 173 4.65 53.60 18.13
CA GLY A 173 4.96 53.77 16.73
C GLY A 173 3.94 53.06 15.85
N TYR A 174 4.26 53.00 14.57
CA TYR A 174 3.52 52.21 13.59
C TYR A 174 4.48 51.41 12.70
N ILE A 175 3.95 50.33 12.12
CA ILE A 175 4.67 49.48 11.18
C ILE A 175 4.06 49.71 9.79
N GLU A 176 4.90 50.00 8.80
CA GLU A 176 4.51 49.99 7.41
C GLU A 176 4.75 48.60 6.82
N ILE A 177 3.67 47.95 6.40
CA ILE A 177 3.65 46.56 5.93
C ILE A 177 3.00 46.53 4.55
N GLN A 178 3.75 46.12 3.52
CA GLN A 178 3.22 45.87 2.18
C GLN A 178 2.93 44.38 1.94
N SER A 179 3.80 43.50 2.44
CA SER A 179 3.66 42.05 2.39
C SER A 179 4.43 41.42 3.54
N THR A 180 4.02 40.22 3.95
CA THR A 180 4.67 39.42 4.99
C THR A 180 5.38 38.19 4.43
N THR A 181 5.37 38.05 3.10
CA THR A 181 6.01 36.92 2.42
C THR A 181 7.52 37.07 2.34
N ILE A 182 8.23 35.97 2.17
CA ILE A 182 9.68 35.91 2.08
C ILE A 182 10.30 36.95 1.15
N GLY A 183 11.36 37.60 1.63
CA GLY A 183 12.05 38.68 0.94
C GLY A 183 11.40 40.07 1.11
N SER A 184 10.18 40.13 1.64
CA SER A 184 9.52 41.42 1.94
C SER A 184 10.17 42.08 3.15
N THR A 185 10.23 43.41 3.14
CA THR A 185 10.77 44.23 4.23
C THR A 185 9.67 45.10 4.81
N ILE A 186 9.58 45.12 6.14
CA ILE A 186 8.70 46.02 6.90
C ILE A 186 9.53 47.16 7.49
N TYR A 187 8.92 48.32 7.66
CA TYR A 187 9.55 49.51 8.22
C TYR A 187 8.85 49.95 9.49
N PHE A 188 9.63 50.35 10.48
CA PHE A 188 9.15 50.85 11.76
C PHE A 188 9.26 52.37 11.79
N TYR A 189 8.31 53.04 12.42
CA TYR A 189 8.29 54.49 12.61
C TYR A 189 7.80 54.83 14.02
N CYS A 190 8.53 55.68 14.74
CA CYS A 190 8.10 56.16 16.06
C CYS A 190 7.14 57.34 15.94
N PHE A 191 6.26 57.49 16.94
CA PHE A 191 5.43 58.69 17.06
C PHE A 191 6.26 59.93 17.42
N ASP A 192 5.71 61.11 17.17
CA ASP A 192 6.37 62.39 17.39
C ASP A 192 6.95 62.53 18.80
N GLY A 193 8.20 62.99 18.89
CA GLY A 193 8.92 63.16 20.16
C GLY A 193 9.61 61.91 20.71
N MET A 194 9.58 60.79 19.99
CA MET A 194 10.29 59.56 20.34
C MET A 194 11.43 59.23 19.38
N ILE A 195 12.35 58.38 19.85
CA ILE A 195 13.49 57.88 19.08
C ILE A 195 13.60 56.36 19.15
N PHE A 196 14.28 55.79 18.16
CA PHE A 196 14.60 54.37 18.12
C PHE A 196 15.63 53.99 19.18
N ASP A 197 15.28 52.96 19.94
CA ASP A 197 16.20 52.15 20.74
C ASP A 197 16.49 50.86 19.95
N GLY A 198 17.50 50.91 19.09
CA GLY A 198 17.88 49.80 18.22
C GLY A 198 18.78 50.23 17.06
N GLN A 199 19.51 49.27 16.48
CA GLN A 199 20.40 49.51 15.34
C GLN A 199 19.69 49.58 13.98
N TYR A 200 18.45 49.10 13.89
CA TYR A 200 17.76 48.89 12.62
C TYR A 200 16.34 49.43 12.69
N THR A 201 15.88 50.02 11.59
CA THR A 201 14.51 50.57 11.43
C THR A 201 13.64 49.73 10.51
N ASN A 202 14.14 48.57 10.08
CA ASN A 202 13.44 47.65 9.20
C ASN A 202 13.73 46.19 9.60
N SER A 203 12.87 45.29 9.11
CA SER A 203 13.06 43.86 9.25
C SER A 203 12.60 43.14 7.98
N THR A 204 13.31 42.10 7.56
CA THR A 204 13.05 41.37 6.32
C THR A 204 12.66 39.94 6.61
N CYS A 205 11.64 39.45 5.90
CA CYS A 205 11.15 38.08 6.05
C CYS A 205 12.16 37.08 5.45
N THR A 206 12.67 36.18 6.28
CA THR A 206 13.73 35.23 5.89
C THR A 206 13.19 33.87 5.44
N ILE A 207 14.07 33.04 4.85
CA ILE A 207 13.76 31.65 4.45
C ILE A 207 13.33 30.75 5.62
N ASN A 208 13.65 31.13 6.86
CA ASN A 208 13.24 30.39 8.04
C ASN A 208 11.78 30.70 8.45
N GLY A 209 11.11 31.63 7.75
CA GLY A 209 9.78 32.11 8.12
C GLY A 209 9.81 33.00 9.36
N THR A 210 10.91 33.71 9.58
CA THR A 210 11.07 34.68 10.67
C THR A 210 11.54 36.02 10.14
N TRP A 211 11.08 37.09 10.79
CA TRP A 211 11.57 38.44 10.56
C TRP A 211 13.00 38.60 11.10
N TYR A 212 13.88 39.20 10.32
CA TYR A 212 15.24 39.53 10.74
C TYR A 212 15.64 40.95 10.27
N PRO A 213 16.18 41.80 11.16
CA PRO A 213 16.51 41.51 12.56
C PRO A 213 15.30 41.43 13.48
N TYR A 214 15.42 40.58 14.51
CA TYR A 214 14.48 40.40 15.63
C TYR A 214 15.29 40.19 16.93
N PRO A 215 14.85 40.70 18.11
CA PRO A 215 13.60 41.41 18.39
C PRO A 215 13.51 42.75 17.66
N PHE A 216 12.27 43.21 17.39
CA PHE A 216 12.03 44.50 16.75
C PHE A 216 12.59 45.65 17.60
N PRO A 217 12.97 46.79 16.97
CA PRO A 217 13.42 47.97 17.72
C PRO A 217 12.31 48.47 18.65
N LYS A 218 12.62 49.40 19.56
CA LYS A 218 11.62 50.03 20.44
C LYS A 218 11.62 51.54 20.24
N CYS A 219 10.49 52.19 20.52
CA CYS A 219 10.42 53.64 20.59
C CYS A 219 10.50 54.11 22.04
N MET A 220 11.48 54.96 22.34
CA MET A 220 11.71 55.54 23.67
C MET A 220 11.70 57.07 23.62
N VAL A 221 11.37 57.70 24.74
CA VAL A 221 11.44 59.16 24.88
C VAL A 221 12.91 59.57 24.97
N TRP A 222 13.27 60.65 24.27
CA TRP A 222 14.59 61.26 24.34
C TRP A 222 14.87 61.79 25.75
N ASN A 223 15.80 61.17 26.49
CA ASN A 223 16.20 61.60 27.84
C ASN A 223 17.61 62.19 27.84
N CYS A 224 17.73 63.51 28.00
CA CYS A 224 19.01 64.24 28.04
C CYS A 224 19.87 64.02 29.31
N LYS A 225 19.65 62.96 30.10
CA LYS A 225 20.30 62.80 31.42
C LYS A 225 21.65 62.05 31.43
N SER A 226 22.17 61.60 30.30
CA SER A 226 23.36 60.72 30.25
C SER A 226 24.62 61.30 29.60
N PHE A 227 24.67 62.62 29.32
CA PHE A 227 25.89 63.30 28.80
C PHE A 227 26.40 64.42 29.72
N LEU A 228 26.13 64.34 31.02
CA LEU A 228 26.89 65.11 32.02
C LEU A 228 28.02 64.22 32.54
N GLN A 229 29.14 64.21 31.82
CA GLN A 229 30.43 63.78 32.36
C GLN A 229 31.43 64.91 32.19
#